data_AF-R7U5U3-F1
#
_entry.id   AF-R7U5U3-F1
#
_cell.length_a   1.000
_cell.length_b   1.000
_cell.length_c   1.000
_cell.angle_alpha   90.00
_cell.angle_beta   90.00
_cell.angle_gamma   90.00
#
_symmetry.space_group_name_H-M   'P 1'
#
loop_
_entity.id
_entity.type
_entity.pdbx_description
1 polymer ?
#
loop_
_entity_poly.entity_id
_entity_poly.type
_entity_poly.pdbx_seq_one_letter_code
_entity_poly.pdbx_strand_id
1 'polypeptide(L)'
;PVFPLMLSSGPGKPYDSAFLPILKEVFKEVRRFCQSGFDFSGRHFIVHVVGLPCDAPARAMVRSSKGYMGYYGCERCDQRGSYIKIPGDQRGKIAFLEYEELNLRTDASFRSQTQLEHHHDIPSPLLHLDIDIIKSLLLDYMHCCCLGVMKKLLGIWTKGPVPFRAFRLSATQIADTSKLLLSLRGHIPDCFARKPRGLEELDRWKATELRQFLLYSGRFVLKDFLSVRLYEHFLALSAAMSI
;
A
#
# COMPACT_ATOMS: atom_id res chain seq x y z
N PRO A 1 23.82 1.33 6.50
CA PRO A 1 24.40 1.44 5.13
C PRO A 1 23.52 0.65 4.16
N VAL A 2 23.33 1.17 2.95
CA VAL A 2 22.58 0.46 1.89
C VAL A 2 23.60 -0.21 0.97
N PHE A 3 23.46 -1.51 0.74
CA PHE A 3 24.31 -2.25 -0.18
C PHE A 3 23.52 -2.56 -1.46
N PRO A 4 23.85 -1.94 -2.61
CA PRO A 4 23.14 -2.21 -3.84
C PRO A 4 23.44 -3.63 -4.32
N LEU A 5 22.42 -4.49 -4.40
CA LEU A 5 22.56 -5.85 -4.94
C LEU A 5 22.47 -5.90 -6.46
N MET A 6 21.75 -4.96 -7.08
CA MET A 6 21.56 -4.91 -8.52
C MET A 6 21.25 -3.48 -8.96
N LEU A 7 21.90 -3.05 -10.05
CA LEU A 7 21.57 -1.82 -10.76
C LEU A 7 21.27 -2.19 -12.21
N SER A 8 20.10 -1.81 -12.70
CA SER A 8 19.72 -1.97 -14.10
C SER A 8 19.28 -0.63 -14.68
N SER A 9 19.48 -0.46 -15.98
CA SER A 9 19.09 0.74 -16.73
C SER A 9 18.42 0.33 -18.03
N GLY A 10 17.40 1.08 -18.44
CA GLY A 10 16.64 0.82 -19.66
C GLY A 10 15.73 2.00 -20.02
N PRO A 11 15.18 2.01 -21.25
CA PRO A 11 14.39 3.12 -21.78
C PRO A 11 13.01 3.28 -21.10
N GLY A 12 12.61 2.36 -20.21
CA GLY A 12 11.33 2.38 -19.54
C GLY A 12 11.24 1.35 -18.41
N LYS A 13 10.01 1.09 -17.95
CA LYS A 13 9.77 0.03 -16.96
C LYS A 13 10.18 -1.33 -17.56
N PRO A 14 10.85 -2.19 -16.79
CA PRO A 14 11.34 -3.44 -17.33
C PRO A 14 10.18 -4.40 -17.61
N TYR A 15 10.27 -5.17 -18.70
CA TYR A 15 9.33 -6.24 -18.99
C TYR A 15 9.62 -7.46 -18.11
N ASP A 16 8.57 -8.11 -17.61
CA ASP A 16 8.68 -9.29 -16.73
C ASP A 16 9.60 -10.37 -17.34
N SER A 17 9.47 -10.63 -18.64
CA SER A 17 10.27 -11.63 -19.37
C SER A 17 11.78 -11.35 -19.38
N ALA A 18 12.19 -10.09 -19.27
CA ALA A 18 13.61 -9.71 -19.23
C ALA A 18 14.12 -9.57 -17.79
N PHE A 19 13.26 -9.12 -16.86
CA PHE A 19 13.68 -8.76 -15.50
C PHE A 19 13.61 -9.90 -14.50
N LEU A 20 12.58 -10.73 -14.58
CA LEU A 20 12.41 -11.86 -13.66
C LEU A 20 13.57 -12.87 -13.73
N PRO A 21 14.15 -13.18 -14.92
CA PRO A 21 15.35 -14.01 -14.98
C PRO A 21 16.55 -13.43 -14.24
N ILE A 22 16.74 -12.11 -14.27
CA ILE A 22 17.84 -11.45 -13.55
C ILE A 22 17.61 -11.54 -12.04
N LEU A 23 16.40 -11.21 -11.58
CA LEU A 23 16.04 -11.34 -10.16
C LEU A 23 16.16 -12.77 -9.65
N LYS A 24 15.86 -13.76 -10.49
CA LYS A 24 16.03 -15.18 -10.15
C LYS A 24 17.49 -15.51 -9.81
N GLU A 25 18.46 -15.02 -10.58
CA GLU A 25 19.88 -15.26 -10.28
C GLU A 25 20.31 -14.54 -8.98
N VAL A 26 19.86 -13.30 -8.77
CA VAL A 26 20.09 -12.57 -7.51
C VAL A 26 19.51 -13.33 -6.31
N PHE A 27 18.30 -13.87 -6.43
CA PHE A 27 17.66 -14.61 -5.34
C PHE A 27 18.30 -15.97 -5.07
N LYS A 28 18.87 -16.64 -6.07
CA LYS A 28 19.71 -17.83 -5.83
C LYS A 28 20.96 -17.46 -5.03
N GLU A 29 21.59 -16.33 -5.34
CA GLU A 29 22.76 -15.85 -4.59
C GLU A 29 22.39 -15.48 -3.15
N VAL A 30 21.29 -14.75 -2.94
CA VAL A 30 20.75 -14.45 -1.61
C VAL A 30 20.46 -15.73 -0.84
N ARG A 31 19.86 -16.75 -1.49
CA ARG A 31 19.63 -18.06 -0.86
C ARG A 31 20.93 -18.69 -0.39
N ARG A 32 21.99 -18.65 -1.21
CA ARG A 32 23.32 -19.17 -0.83
C ARG A 32 23.84 -18.46 0.42
N PHE A 33 23.72 -17.13 0.50
CA PHE A 33 24.14 -16.40 1.71
C PHE A 33 23.28 -16.71 2.93
N CYS A 34 21.99 -17.03 2.74
CA CYS A 34 21.13 -17.46 3.83
C CYS A 34 21.50 -18.86 4.36
N GLN A 35 21.95 -19.76 3.47
CA GLN A 35 22.26 -21.15 3.83
C GLN A 35 23.69 -21.33 4.34
N SER A 36 24.65 -20.64 3.72
CA SER A 36 26.08 -20.88 3.92
C SER A 36 26.84 -19.66 4.46
N GLY A 37 26.19 -18.50 4.54
CA GLY A 37 26.87 -17.28 4.95
C GLY A 37 27.98 -16.84 4.00
N PHE A 38 28.85 -15.96 4.49
CA PHE A 38 30.10 -15.55 3.83
C PHE A 38 31.13 -15.08 4.86
N ASP A 39 32.42 -15.20 4.51
CA ASP A 39 33.51 -14.72 5.34
C ASP A 39 33.95 -13.30 4.93
N PHE A 40 34.12 -12.43 5.93
CA PHE A 40 34.62 -11.08 5.72
C PHE A 40 35.45 -10.62 6.92
N SER A 41 36.67 -10.13 6.66
CA SER A 41 37.60 -9.65 7.69
C SER A 41 37.82 -10.64 8.84
N GLY A 42 37.97 -11.94 8.51
CA GLY A 42 38.20 -13.01 9.47
C GLY A 42 36.98 -13.41 10.32
N ARG A 43 35.78 -12.94 9.97
CA ARG A 43 34.51 -13.31 10.63
C ARG A 43 33.55 -13.93 9.64
N HIS A 44 32.79 -14.91 10.10
CA HIS A 44 31.72 -15.55 9.34
C HIS A 44 30.38 -14.86 9.59
N PHE A 45 29.64 -14.52 8.54
CA PHE A 45 28.36 -13.83 8.59
C PHE A 45 27.26 -14.67 7.95
N ILE A 46 26.12 -14.81 8.64
CA ILE A 46 24.92 -15.45 8.10
C ILE A 46 23.91 -14.36 7.75
N VAL A 47 23.28 -14.48 6.58
CA VAL A 47 22.28 -13.51 6.10
C VAL A 47 20.87 -14.03 6.39
N HIS A 48 20.00 -13.14 6.86
CA HIS A 48 18.57 -13.44 7.02
C HIS A 48 17.73 -12.41 6.27
N VAL A 49 16.80 -12.89 5.43
CA VAL A 49 15.83 -12.04 4.75
C VAL A 49 14.68 -11.73 5.71
N VAL A 50 14.62 -10.50 6.20
CA VAL A 50 13.56 -10.04 7.12
C VAL A 50 12.29 -9.63 6.38
N GLY A 51 12.43 -9.13 5.16
CA GLY A 51 11.30 -8.73 4.34
C GLY A 51 11.72 -8.07 3.02
N LEU A 52 10.76 -7.97 2.12
CA LEU A 52 10.91 -7.42 0.78
C LEU A 52 9.93 -6.24 0.64
N PRO A 53 10.34 -5.02 1.04
CA PRO A 53 9.50 -3.84 0.90
C PRO A 53 9.51 -3.39 -0.56
N CYS A 54 8.35 -3.47 -1.21
CA CYS A 54 8.14 -2.87 -2.52
C CYS A 54 6.69 -2.40 -2.67
N ASP A 55 6.46 -1.47 -3.60
CA ASP A 55 5.12 -0.94 -3.88
C ASP A 55 4.22 -1.98 -4.56
N ALA A 56 2.92 -1.69 -4.71
CA ALA A 56 1.97 -2.68 -5.23
C ALA A 56 2.32 -3.18 -6.65
N PRO A 57 2.71 -2.33 -7.62
CA PRO A 57 3.16 -2.81 -8.93
C PRO A 57 4.41 -3.69 -8.86
N ALA A 58 5.44 -3.31 -8.10
CA ALA A 58 6.65 -4.11 -7.98
C ALA A 58 6.40 -5.43 -7.24
N ARG A 59 5.52 -5.46 -6.22
CA ARG A 59 5.11 -6.70 -5.56
C ARG A 59 4.43 -7.66 -6.53
N ALA A 60 3.49 -7.18 -7.35
CA ALA A 60 2.81 -8.00 -8.35
C ALA A 60 3.80 -8.57 -9.38
N MET A 61 4.73 -7.75 -9.85
CA MET A 61 5.79 -8.18 -10.78
C MET A 61 6.69 -9.27 -10.15
N VAL A 62 7.25 -9.04 -8.97
CA VAL A 62 8.18 -9.99 -8.33
C VAL A 62 7.47 -11.28 -7.91
N ARG A 63 6.18 -11.22 -7.54
CA ARG A 63 5.34 -12.40 -7.34
C ARG A 63 4.90 -13.07 -8.64
N SER A 64 5.11 -12.43 -9.79
CA SER A 64 4.55 -12.84 -11.08
C SER A 64 3.06 -13.20 -10.94
N SER A 65 2.29 -12.27 -10.37
CA SER A 65 0.88 -12.44 -10.04
C SER A 65 0.07 -11.25 -10.53
N LYS A 66 -1.25 -11.43 -10.64
CA LYS A 66 -2.17 -10.33 -10.96
C LYS A 66 -2.04 -9.19 -9.94
N GLY A 67 -1.97 -7.97 -10.46
CA GLY A 67 -2.00 -6.76 -9.64
C GLY A 67 -3.40 -6.45 -9.11
N TYR A 68 -3.50 -5.38 -8.31
CA TYR A 68 -4.71 -4.93 -7.61
C TYR A 68 -5.93 -4.64 -8.51
N MET A 69 -5.76 -4.54 -9.83
CA MET A 69 -6.84 -4.35 -10.81
C MET A 69 -7.33 -5.67 -11.44
N GLY A 70 -6.76 -6.82 -11.07
CA GLY A 70 -7.19 -8.13 -11.52
C GLY A 70 -8.28 -8.73 -10.62
N TYR A 71 -9.17 -9.55 -11.19
CA TYR A 71 -10.21 -10.26 -10.45
C TYR A 71 -9.65 -11.08 -9.28
N TYR A 72 -8.52 -11.77 -9.46
CA TYR A 72 -7.83 -12.47 -8.38
C TYR A 72 -6.57 -11.73 -7.96
N GLY A 73 -6.63 -10.40 -7.88
CA GLY A 73 -5.49 -9.53 -7.59
C GLY A 73 -5.16 -9.40 -6.10
N CYS A 74 -5.96 -9.96 -5.19
CA CYS A 74 -5.67 -9.89 -3.76
C CYS A 74 -4.40 -10.69 -3.44
N GLU A 75 -3.46 -10.05 -2.76
CA GLU A 75 -2.17 -10.65 -2.37
C GLU A 75 -2.28 -11.53 -1.11
N ARG A 76 -3.43 -11.50 -0.41
CA ARG A 76 -3.59 -12.09 0.94
C ARG A 76 -4.65 -13.18 1.04
N CYS A 77 -5.67 -13.17 0.19
CA CYS A 77 -6.72 -14.19 0.15
C CYS A 77 -7.13 -14.48 -1.30
N ASP A 78 -7.81 -15.60 -1.52
CA ASP A 78 -8.22 -16.09 -2.84
C ASP A 78 -9.54 -15.55 -3.37
N GLN A 79 -10.20 -14.66 -2.62
CA GLN A 79 -11.48 -14.10 -3.03
C GLN A 79 -11.43 -13.49 -4.43
N ARG A 80 -12.53 -13.66 -5.16
CA ARG A 80 -12.71 -13.03 -6.46
C ARG A 80 -13.22 -11.60 -6.28
N GLY A 81 -12.44 -10.63 -6.74
CA GLY A 81 -12.85 -9.24 -6.80
C GLY A 81 -14.06 -9.03 -7.71
N SER A 82 -14.86 -8.00 -7.40
CA SER A 82 -16.02 -7.58 -8.18
C SER A 82 -15.70 -6.32 -8.97
N TYR A 83 -16.08 -6.29 -10.24
CA TYR A 83 -15.95 -5.09 -11.07
C TYR A 83 -17.07 -4.11 -10.74
N ILE A 84 -16.69 -2.93 -10.27
CA ILE A 84 -17.60 -1.83 -9.94
C ILE A 84 -17.40 -0.72 -10.97
N LYS A 85 -18.46 -0.43 -11.74
CA LYS A 85 -18.51 0.74 -12.60
C LYS A 85 -18.79 1.98 -11.75
N ILE A 86 -17.87 2.93 -11.74
CA ILE A 86 -18.07 4.21 -11.06
C ILE A 86 -18.69 5.18 -12.05
N PRO A 87 -19.83 5.82 -11.75
CA PRO A 87 -20.41 6.79 -12.66
C PRO A 87 -19.45 7.97 -12.85
N GLY A 88 -19.23 8.37 -14.11
CA GLY A 88 -18.27 9.42 -14.47
C GLY A 88 -16.80 8.97 -14.56
N ASP A 89 -16.48 7.71 -14.25
CA ASP A 89 -15.17 7.12 -14.53
C ASP A 89 -15.23 6.33 -15.84
N GLN A 90 -14.32 6.61 -16.76
CA GLN A 90 -14.21 5.85 -18.01
C GLN A 90 -13.84 4.38 -17.73
N ARG A 91 -13.11 4.13 -16.64
CA ARG A 91 -12.70 2.79 -16.22
C ARG A 91 -13.43 2.39 -14.93
N GLY A 92 -13.83 1.13 -14.80
CA GLY A 92 -14.29 0.63 -13.50
C GLY A 92 -13.12 0.27 -12.60
N LYS A 93 -13.45 -0.19 -11.39
CA LYS A 93 -12.47 -0.66 -10.40
C LYS A 93 -12.81 -2.07 -9.97
N ILE A 94 -11.79 -2.85 -9.61
CA ILE A 94 -11.99 -4.09 -8.89
C ILE A 94 -12.07 -3.77 -7.40
N ALA A 95 -13.07 -4.33 -6.73
CA ALA A 95 -13.25 -4.24 -5.28
C ALA A 95 -13.35 -5.64 -4.67
N PHE A 96 -12.66 -5.81 -3.54
CA PHE A 96 -12.68 -7.00 -2.72
C PHE A 96 -13.63 -6.72 -1.55
N LEU A 97 -14.85 -7.25 -1.62
CA LEU A 97 -15.95 -6.86 -0.74
C LEU A 97 -16.14 -7.83 0.42
N GLU A 98 -15.60 -9.04 0.31
CA GLU A 98 -15.66 -10.05 1.37
C GLU A 98 -14.61 -9.74 2.43
N TYR A 99 -15.02 -9.76 3.69
CA TYR A 99 -14.17 -9.51 4.85
C TYR A 99 -14.34 -10.54 5.98
N GLU A 100 -15.31 -11.46 5.85
CA GLU A 100 -15.58 -12.57 6.76
C GLU A 100 -15.16 -13.88 6.09
N GLU A 101 -14.70 -14.86 6.89
CA GLU A 101 -14.41 -16.24 6.44
C GLU A 101 -13.51 -16.34 5.19
N LEU A 102 -12.46 -15.52 5.11
CA LEU A 102 -11.55 -15.50 3.98
C LEU A 102 -10.60 -16.69 3.97
N ASN A 103 -10.47 -17.34 2.80
CA ASN A 103 -9.39 -18.31 2.55
C ASN A 103 -8.08 -17.56 2.32
N LEU A 104 -7.21 -17.57 3.33
CA LEU A 104 -5.93 -16.88 3.27
C LEU A 104 -4.92 -17.63 2.41
N ARG A 105 -4.12 -16.87 1.66
CA ARG A 105 -2.97 -17.41 0.94
C ARG A 105 -1.91 -17.83 1.94
N THR A 106 -1.31 -18.98 1.68
CA THR A 106 -0.14 -19.47 2.39
C THR A 106 1.04 -19.55 1.44
N ASP A 107 2.25 -19.66 1.99
CA ASP A 107 3.45 -19.94 1.19
C ASP A 107 3.27 -21.23 0.37
N ALA A 108 2.73 -22.28 1.00
CA ALA A 108 2.43 -23.55 0.34
C ALA A 108 1.46 -23.36 -0.84
N SER A 109 0.33 -22.70 -0.63
CA SER A 109 -0.67 -22.49 -1.70
C SER A 109 -0.13 -21.66 -2.86
N PHE A 110 0.74 -20.68 -2.57
CA PHE A 110 1.39 -19.86 -3.59
C PHE A 110 2.42 -20.67 -4.39
N ARG A 111 3.26 -21.48 -3.72
CA ARG A 111 4.27 -22.32 -4.38
C ARG A 111 3.66 -23.42 -5.23
N SER A 112 2.54 -24.01 -4.77
CA SER A 112 1.80 -25.01 -5.53
C SER A 112 0.79 -24.40 -6.51
N GLN A 113 0.70 -23.07 -6.59
CA GLN A 113 -0.21 -22.32 -7.46
C GLN A 113 -1.66 -22.84 -7.43
N THR A 114 -2.23 -23.06 -6.25
CA THR A 114 -3.59 -23.63 -6.12
C THR A 114 -4.66 -22.79 -6.82
N GLN A 115 -4.45 -21.47 -6.95
CA GLN A 115 -5.30 -20.57 -7.71
C GLN A 115 -4.56 -20.07 -8.96
N LEU A 116 -4.65 -20.82 -10.05
CA LEU A 116 -3.94 -20.54 -11.31
C LEU A 116 -4.21 -19.12 -11.81
N GLU A 117 -5.44 -18.62 -11.71
CA GLU A 117 -5.79 -17.29 -12.20
C GLU A 117 -5.17 -16.14 -11.40
N HIS A 118 -4.55 -16.40 -10.24
CA HIS A 118 -3.77 -15.41 -9.52
C HIS A 118 -2.39 -15.22 -10.14
N HIS A 119 -1.83 -16.25 -10.77
CA HIS A 119 -0.46 -16.28 -11.27
C HIS A 119 -0.38 -15.89 -12.75
N HIS A 120 0.76 -15.37 -13.17
CA HIS A 120 1.11 -15.26 -14.58
C HIS A 120 1.91 -16.51 -15.02
N ASP A 121 2.03 -16.70 -16.33
CA ASP A 121 2.68 -17.89 -16.91
C ASP A 121 4.17 -17.99 -16.56
N ILE A 122 4.84 -16.85 -16.33
CA ILE A 122 6.24 -16.81 -15.91
C ILE A 122 6.31 -17.10 -14.41
N PRO A 123 7.08 -18.10 -13.93
CA PRO A 123 7.20 -18.36 -12.51
C PRO A 123 7.85 -17.20 -11.73
N SER A 124 7.39 -16.97 -10.51
CA SER A 124 8.00 -15.98 -9.63
C SER A 124 9.45 -16.33 -9.30
N PRO A 125 10.41 -15.39 -9.38
CA PRO A 125 11.77 -15.61 -8.91
C PRO A 125 11.84 -15.93 -7.41
N LEU A 126 10.85 -15.52 -6.62
CA LEU A 126 10.79 -15.76 -5.16
C LEU A 126 10.70 -17.25 -4.80
N LEU A 127 10.28 -18.11 -5.73
CA LEU A 127 10.27 -19.55 -5.52
C LEU A 127 11.67 -20.10 -5.20
N HIS A 128 12.73 -19.36 -5.57
CA HIS A 128 14.12 -19.73 -5.28
C HIS A 128 14.61 -19.29 -3.88
N LEU A 129 13.85 -18.47 -3.15
CA LEU A 129 14.16 -18.12 -1.76
C LEU A 129 13.47 -19.08 -0.78
N ASP A 130 14.14 -19.34 0.34
CA ASP A 130 13.61 -20.13 1.44
C ASP A 130 12.95 -19.22 2.48
N ILE A 131 11.84 -18.60 2.09
CA ILE A 131 11.06 -17.65 2.88
C ILE A 131 9.57 -17.94 2.72
N ASP A 132 8.76 -17.50 3.69
CA ASP A 132 7.31 -17.41 3.53
C ASP A 132 6.98 -16.23 2.60
N ILE A 133 6.65 -16.51 1.34
CA ILE A 133 6.43 -15.49 0.29
C ILE A 133 5.27 -14.56 0.66
N ILE A 134 4.24 -15.07 1.32
CA ILE A 134 3.07 -14.25 1.67
C ILE A 134 3.41 -13.28 2.79
N LYS A 135 4.16 -13.72 3.81
CA LYS A 135 4.53 -12.88 4.96
C LYS A 135 5.71 -11.95 4.69
N SER A 136 6.67 -12.36 3.86
CA SER A 136 7.91 -11.61 3.63
C SER A 136 7.71 -10.36 2.77
N LEU A 137 6.68 -10.35 1.91
CA LEU A 137 6.32 -9.19 1.10
C LEU A 137 5.37 -8.28 1.88
N LEU A 138 5.94 -7.17 2.36
CA LEU A 138 5.25 -6.24 3.24
C LEU A 138 4.31 -5.33 2.45
N LEU A 139 3.11 -5.11 2.99
CA LEU A 139 2.20 -4.08 2.49
C LEU A 139 2.70 -2.73 2.98
N ASP A 140 3.04 -1.85 2.04
CA ASP A 140 3.56 -0.53 2.38
C ASP A 140 2.44 0.38 2.91
N TYR A 141 2.48 0.66 4.22
CA TYR A 141 1.59 1.59 4.91
C TYR A 141 1.51 2.96 4.22
N MET A 142 2.62 3.47 3.70
CA MET A 142 2.67 4.77 3.04
C MET A 142 1.80 4.80 1.79
N HIS A 143 1.93 3.80 0.91
CA HIS A 143 1.18 3.72 -0.33
C HIS A 143 -0.24 3.20 -0.14
N CYS A 144 -0.45 2.21 0.74
CA CYS A 144 -1.76 1.60 0.96
C CYS A 144 -2.67 2.51 1.79
N CYS A 145 -2.19 3.01 2.93
CA CYS A 145 -3.04 3.69 3.90
C CYS A 145 -3.01 5.20 3.72
N CYS A 146 -1.81 5.81 3.69
CA CYS A 146 -1.68 7.27 3.63
C CYS A 146 -2.05 7.81 2.24
N LEU A 147 -1.28 7.43 1.22
CA LEU A 147 -1.48 7.89 -0.17
C LEU A 147 -2.64 7.18 -0.87
N GLY A 148 -3.03 6.00 -0.37
CA GLY A 148 -4.16 5.22 -0.87
C GLY A 148 -5.48 5.64 -0.21
N VAL A 149 -5.81 5.02 0.92
CA VAL A 149 -7.12 5.19 1.59
C VAL A 149 -7.36 6.63 2.06
N MET A 150 -6.44 7.21 2.85
CA MET A 150 -6.66 8.53 3.46
C MET A 150 -6.75 9.63 2.41
N LYS A 151 -5.83 9.66 1.43
CA LYS A 151 -5.88 10.62 0.33
C LYS A 151 -7.17 10.48 -0.49
N LYS A 152 -7.64 9.25 -0.73
CA LYS A 152 -8.89 8.99 -1.45
C LYS A 152 -10.11 9.49 -0.67
N LEU A 153 -10.18 9.25 0.64
CA LEU A 153 -11.27 9.74 1.49
C LEU A 153 -11.35 11.27 1.48
N LEU A 154 -10.22 11.95 1.72
CA LEU A 154 -10.17 13.42 1.65
C LEU A 154 -10.58 13.93 0.27
N GLY A 155 -10.09 13.29 -0.80
CA GLY A 155 -10.48 13.63 -2.17
C GLY A 155 -11.98 13.49 -2.42
N ILE A 156 -12.63 12.45 -1.88
CA ILE A 156 -14.09 12.28 -1.96
C ILE A 156 -14.80 13.42 -1.20
N TRP A 157 -14.39 13.70 0.02
CA TRP A 157 -15.04 14.70 0.87
C TRP A 157 -14.87 16.14 0.34
N THR A 158 -13.76 16.45 -0.32
CA THR A 158 -13.52 17.82 -0.83
C THR A 158 -13.89 18.00 -2.30
N LYS A 159 -13.48 17.06 -3.15
CA LYS A 159 -13.47 17.19 -4.63
C LYS A 159 -14.20 16.04 -5.33
N GLY A 160 -14.97 15.22 -4.60
CA GLY A 160 -15.66 14.07 -5.17
C GLY A 160 -16.55 14.44 -6.36
N PRO A 161 -16.62 13.59 -7.41
CA PRO A 161 -17.51 13.84 -8.54
C PRO A 161 -18.98 13.77 -8.11
N VAL A 162 -19.89 14.21 -8.98
CA VAL A 162 -21.34 14.33 -8.71
C VAL A 162 -21.96 13.10 -8.01
N PRO A 163 -21.64 11.85 -8.37
CA PRO A 163 -22.20 10.68 -7.69
C PRO A 163 -21.85 10.59 -6.20
N PHE A 164 -20.76 11.22 -5.78
CA PHE A 164 -20.32 11.28 -4.38
C PHE A 164 -20.70 12.59 -3.70
N ARG A 165 -21.55 13.44 -4.31
CA ARG A 165 -21.92 14.75 -3.77
C ARG A 165 -22.53 14.67 -2.38
N ALA A 166 -23.28 13.61 -2.08
CA ALA A 166 -23.88 13.37 -0.76
C ALA A 166 -22.83 13.19 0.37
N PHE A 167 -21.58 12.87 0.01
CA PHE A 167 -20.49 12.66 0.97
C PHE A 167 -19.52 13.85 1.02
N ARG A 168 -19.82 14.95 0.30
CA ARG A 168 -18.95 16.12 0.22
C ARG A 168 -19.24 17.10 1.35
N LEU A 169 -18.17 17.73 1.81
CA LEU A 169 -18.23 18.95 2.61
C LEU A 169 -18.59 20.13 1.70
N SER A 170 -19.37 21.07 2.23
CA SER A 170 -19.63 22.35 1.58
C SER A 170 -18.35 23.19 1.50
N ALA A 171 -18.33 24.20 0.62
CA ALA A 171 -17.17 25.10 0.52
C ALA A 171 -16.86 25.78 1.86
N THR A 172 -17.89 26.18 2.61
CA THR A 172 -17.77 26.75 3.95
C THR A 172 -17.18 25.75 4.94
N GLN A 173 -17.70 24.52 4.97
CA GLN A 173 -17.17 23.46 5.85
C GLN A 173 -15.71 23.15 5.53
N ILE A 174 -15.30 23.16 4.26
CA ILE A 174 -13.90 22.98 3.86
C ILE A 174 -13.03 24.12 4.39
N ALA A 175 -13.47 25.37 4.24
CA ALA A 175 -12.74 26.54 4.74
C ALA A 175 -12.61 26.52 6.28
N ASP A 176 -13.68 26.18 6.99
CA ASP A 176 -13.68 26.05 8.45
C ASP A 176 -12.78 24.91 8.92
N THR A 177 -12.82 23.78 8.22
CA THR A 177 -11.92 22.63 8.43
C THR A 177 -10.45 23.04 8.26
N SER A 178 -10.13 23.77 7.20
CA SER A 178 -8.77 24.30 6.97
C SER A 178 -8.34 25.27 8.07
N LYS A 179 -9.23 26.17 8.51
CA LYS A 179 -8.95 27.12 9.60
C LYS A 179 -8.62 26.38 10.91
N LEU A 180 -9.37 25.31 11.22
CA LEU A 180 -9.11 24.49 12.39
C LEU A 180 -7.80 23.71 12.28
N LEU A 181 -7.45 23.18 11.10
CA LEU A 181 -6.13 22.55 10.88
C LEU A 181 -4.98 23.55 11.10
N LEU A 182 -5.13 24.77 10.61
CA LEU A 182 -4.12 25.81 10.72
C LEU A 182 -3.94 26.29 12.17
N SER A 183 -5.02 26.35 12.97
CA SER A 183 -4.91 26.69 14.40
C SER A 183 -4.14 25.63 15.20
N LEU A 184 -4.20 24.36 14.79
CA LEU A 184 -3.43 23.30 15.42
C LEU A 184 -1.91 23.41 15.20
N ARG A 185 -1.43 24.17 14.21
CA ARG A 185 0.00 24.22 13.85
C ARG A 185 0.93 24.55 15.03
N GLY A 186 0.51 25.45 15.91
CA GLY A 186 1.27 25.84 17.10
C GLY A 186 1.30 24.77 18.20
N HIS A 187 0.41 23.78 18.14
CA HIS A 187 0.27 22.71 19.13
C HIS A 187 0.85 21.37 18.64
N ILE A 188 1.36 21.31 17.41
CA ILE A 188 2.00 20.10 16.89
C ILE A 188 3.45 20.05 17.39
N PRO A 189 3.89 18.96 18.05
CA PRO A 189 5.27 18.81 18.48
C PRO A 189 6.28 18.82 17.31
N ASP A 190 7.55 19.07 17.62
CA ASP A 190 8.61 19.15 16.60
C ASP A 190 9.10 17.77 16.12
N CYS A 191 8.72 16.69 16.79
CA CYS A 191 8.96 15.32 16.31
C CYS A 191 8.14 14.97 15.06
N PHE A 192 7.12 15.78 14.71
CA PHE A 192 6.40 15.65 13.45
C PHE A 192 7.16 16.34 12.33
N ALA A 193 7.47 15.60 11.27
CA ALA A 193 8.23 16.10 10.13
C ALA A 193 7.59 17.30 9.41
N ARG A 194 6.27 17.50 9.55
CA ARG A 194 5.51 18.58 8.92
C ARG A 194 4.42 19.06 9.85
N LYS A 195 4.03 20.33 9.71
CA LYS A 195 2.87 20.90 10.39
C LYS A 195 1.63 20.82 9.46
N PRO A 196 0.40 20.80 9.99
CA PRO A 196 -0.83 20.76 9.20
C PRO A 196 -0.91 21.91 8.21
N ARG A 197 -1.46 21.61 7.03
CA ARG A 197 -1.85 22.58 6.01
C ARG A 197 -3.36 22.55 5.83
N GLY A 198 -3.90 23.54 5.12
CA GLY A 198 -5.31 23.52 4.77
C GLY A 198 -5.62 22.49 3.67
N LEU A 199 -6.90 22.14 3.56
CA LEU A 199 -7.44 21.18 2.57
C LEU A 199 -7.38 21.70 1.14
N GLU A 200 -7.26 23.01 0.93
CA GLU A 200 -7.03 23.62 -0.39
C GLU A 200 -5.72 23.14 -1.04
N GLU A 201 -4.72 22.79 -0.23
CA GLU A 201 -3.43 22.27 -0.69
C GLU A 201 -3.37 20.73 -0.72
N LEU A 202 -4.49 20.02 -0.57
CA LEU A 202 -4.53 18.56 -0.41
C LEU A 202 -3.72 17.79 -1.48
N ASP A 203 -3.69 18.28 -2.72
CA ASP A 203 -2.97 17.63 -3.82
C ASP A 203 -1.45 17.62 -3.59
N ARG A 204 -0.94 18.59 -2.81
CA ARG A 204 0.47 18.78 -2.44
C ARG A 204 0.82 18.12 -1.11
N TRP A 205 -0.14 17.53 -0.39
CA TRP A 205 0.13 16.83 0.87
C TRP A 205 1.02 15.60 0.63
N LYS A 206 2.06 15.48 1.46
CA LYS A 206 2.92 14.28 1.49
C LYS A 206 2.31 13.22 2.40
N ALA A 207 2.82 11.99 2.29
CA ALA A 207 2.33 10.87 3.07
C ALA A 207 2.43 11.10 4.59
N THR A 208 3.45 11.83 5.06
CA THR A 208 3.62 12.17 6.48
C THR A 208 2.50 13.08 7.01
N GLU A 209 1.97 13.97 6.18
CA GLU A 209 0.85 14.85 6.55
C GLU A 209 -0.47 14.09 6.56
N LEU A 210 -0.66 13.20 5.58
CA LEU A 210 -1.80 12.30 5.54
C LEU A 210 -1.78 11.33 6.74
N ARG A 211 -0.60 10.85 7.15
CA ARG A 211 -0.42 10.05 8.37
C ARG A 211 -0.79 10.85 9.61
N GLN A 212 -0.29 12.07 9.74
CA GLN A 212 -0.62 12.93 10.87
C GLN A 212 -2.12 13.20 10.95
N PHE A 213 -2.75 13.47 9.81
CA PHE A 213 -4.19 13.68 9.72
C PHE A 213 -4.96 12.42 10.11
N LEU A 214 -4.59 11.27 9.56
CA LEU A 214 -5.24 9.98 9.83
C LEU A 214 -5.16 9.60 11.31
N LEU A 215 -3.99 9.72 11.93
CA LEU A 215 -3.76 9.22 13.29
C LEU A 215 -4.14 10.23 14.38
N TYR A 216 -4.04 11.53 14.09
CA TYR A 216 -4.17 12.57 15.11
C TYR A 216 -5.20 13.63 14.72
N SER A 217 -4.83 14.59 13.86
CA SER A 217 -5.60 15.83 13.72
C SER A 217 -6.98 15.61 13.10
N GLY A 218 -7.15 14.62 12.23
CA GLY A 218 -8.43 14.31 11.60
C GLY A 218 -9.52 13.91 12.60
N ARG A 219 -9.17 13.27 13.73
CA ARG A 219 -10.15 12.90 14.77
C ARG A 219 -10.80 14.13 15.39
N PHE A 220 -10.02 15.15 15.65
CA PHE A 220 -10.51 16.40 16.22
C PHE A 220 -11.23 17.22 15.15
N VAL A 221 -10.59 17.37 13.99
CA VAL A 221 -11.04 18.30 12.98
C VAL A 221 -12.33 17.85 12.30
N LEU A 222 -12.53 16.56 12.05
CA LEU A 222 -13.68 16.07 11.28
C LEU A 222 -14.99 15.93 12.08
N LYS A 223 -14.91 16.00 13.42
CA LYS A 223 -16.02 15.67 14.33
C LYS A 223 -17.29 16.47 14.05
N ASP A 224 -17.13 17.76 13.78
CA ASP A 224 -18.25 18.69 13.63
C ASP A 224 -18.65 18.91 12.17
N PHE A 225 -17.91 18.35 11.21
CA PHE A 225 -18.14 18.57 9.77
C PHE A 225 -18.65 17.32 9.02
N LEU A 226 -18.22 16.12 9.42
CA LEU A 226 -18.72 14.88 8.82
C LEU A 226 -20.04 14.45 9.47
N SER A 227 -20.87 13.74 8.71
CA SER A 227 -22.01 13.05 9.31
C SER A 227 -21.54 11.98 10.29
N VAL A 228 -22.35 11.69 11.31
CA VAL A 228 -22.02 10.72 12.38
C VAL A 228 -21.48 9.41 11.80
N ARG A 229 -22.18 8.84 10.81
CA ARG A 229 -21.76 7.60 10.14
C ARG A 229 -20.39 7.71 9.45
N LEU A 230 -20.13 8.80 8.72
CA LEU A 230 -18.83 8.98 8.04
C LEU A 230 -17.70 9.19 9.04
N TYR A 231 -17.98 9.90 10.13
CA TYR A 231 -17.03 10.12 11.20
C TYR A 231 -16.70 8.81 11.93
N GLU A 232 -17.69 7.97 12.24
CA GLU A 232 -17.48 6.63 12.82
C GLU A 232 -16.63 5.74 11.91
N HIS A 233 -16.90 5.73 10.59
CA HIS A 233 -16.06 4.99 9.64
C HIS A 233 -14.62 5.52 9.62
N PHE A 234 -14.42 6.83 9.68
CA PHE A 234 -13.08 7.42 9.79
C PHE A 234 -12.40 7.04 11.10
N LEU A 235 -13.11 7.07 12.23
CA LEU A 235 -12.58 6.68 13.54
C LEU A 235 -12.18 5.19 13.55
N ALA A 236 -12.98 4.31 12.96
CA ALA A 236 -12.64 2.89 12.84
C ALA A 236 -11.33 2.68 12.07
N LEU A 237 -11.16 3.37 10.92
CA LEU A 237 -9.91 3.34 10.16
C LEU A 237 -8.74 3.91 10.98
N SER A 238 -8.95 5.06 11.63
CA SER A 238 -7.92 5.71 12.44
C SER A 238 -7.47 4.83 13.60
N ALA A 239 -8.40 4.18 14.29
CA ALA A 239 -8.14 3.24 15.37
C ALA A 239 -7.37 2.02 14.87
N ALA A 240 -7.82 1.38 13.79
CA ALA A 240 -7.14 0.23 13.18
C ALA A 240 -5.68 0.53 12.77
N MET A 241 -5.39 1.78 12.40
CA MET A 241 -4.05 2.21 11.98
C MET A 241 -3.17 2.75 13.13
N SER A 242 -3.71 2.85 14.35
CA SER A 242 -2.99 3.34 15.53
C SER A 242 -2.33 2.23 16.36
N ILE A 243 -2.35 1.00 15.85
CA ILE A 243 -1.84 -0.22 16.51
C ILE A 243 -0.35 -0.40 16.22
#